data_AF-A0A4Q3RLF9-F1
#
_entry.id   AF-A0A4Q3RLF9-F1
#
_cell.length_a   1.000
_cell.length_b   1.000
_cell.length_c   1.000
_cell.angle_alpha   90.00
_cell.angle_beta   90.00
_cell.angle_gamma   90.00
#
_symmetry.space_group_name_H-M   'P 1'
#
loop_
_entity.id
_entity.type
_entity.pdbx_description
1 polymer ?
#
loop_
_entity_poly.entity_id
_entity_poly.type
_entity_poly.pdbx_seq_one_letter_code
_entity_poly.pdbx_strand_id
1 'polypeptide(L)'
;TNPLEMDETLAGVVAKLQDDPAYRALFKEAFGTEEVTTQRIGRSLAQFMGTMVSNNAKYDKHMRNEAGGEFSALEESGLTIFRSKCATCHTEPLFSDFSFRNNGLALVNNTQGMIDSGRGKITPFDASSFYKFKVPSLRNLKYTKPFMHDGRFTDIDQVLEHYATGVHQTPNLDPQLTNGIALTASDKEAIKAFLNTLNDETFVKDIRFQELSDALIHNIVTFKTSGRLRLEVLF
;
A
#
# COMPACT_ATOMS: atom_id res chain seq x y z
N THR A 1 -0.57 15.79 -11.44
CA THR A 1 0.09 15.82 -12.75
C THR A 1 1.57 15.71 -12.48
N ASN A 2 2.16 14.53 -12.69
CA ASN A 2 3.57 14.26 -12.38
C ASN A 2 4.24 13.67 -13.63
N PRO A 3 5.31 14.29 -14.15
CA PRO A 3 5.99 13.82 -15.36
C PRO A 3 6.71 12.48 -15.19
N LEU A 4 6.94 12.03 -13.95
CA LEU A 4 7.50 10.71 -13.66
C LEU A 4 6.45 9.61 -13.49
N GLU A 5 5.16 9.95 -13.60
CA GLU A 5 4.03 9.02 -13.49
C GLU A 5 3.32 8.91 -14.84
N MET A 6 2.13 9.50 -14.96
CA MET A 6 1.31 9.44 -16.18
C MET A 6 1.61 10.57 -17.19
N ASP A 7 2.47 11.53 -16.83
CA ASP A 7 2.87 12.69 -17.65
C ASP A 7 1.70 13.40 -18.38
N GLU A 8 0.59 13.59 -17.67
CA GLU A 8 -0.63 14.19 -18.21
C GLU A 8 -1.17 15.27 -17.26
N THR A 9 -1.93 16.20 -17.86
CA THR A 9 -2.66 17.26 -17.19
C THR A 9 -4.09 16.84 -16.82
N LEU A 10 -4.61 17.35 -15.70
CA LEU A 10 -6.01 17.08 -15.33
C LEU A 10 -7.00 17.58 -16.39
N ALA A 11 -6.70 18.71 -17.04
CA ALA A 11 -7.52 19.24 -18.12
C ALA A 11 -7.51 18.32 -19.35
N GLY A 12 -6.34 17.77 -19.71
CA GLY A 12 -6.19 16.79 -20.77
C GLY A 12 -6.96 15.49 -20.49
N VAL A 13 -6.88 14.96 -19.27
CA VAL A 13 -7.69 13.79 -18.86
C VAL A 13 -9.19 14.07 -19.00
N VAL A 14 -9.66 15.23 -18.51
CA VAL A 14 -11.07 15.61 -18.65
C VAL A 14 -11.48 15.68 -20.12
N ALA A 15 -10.68 16.33 -20.97
CA ALA A 15 -10.98 16.45 -22.39
C ALA A 15 -11.06 15.07 -23.08
N LYS A 16 -10.09 14.18 -22.82
CA LYS A 16 -10.06 12.81 -23.35
C LYS A 16 -11.31 12.01 -22.96
N LEU A 17 -11.65 12.01 -21.67
CA LEU A 17 -12.83 11.29 -21.17
C LEU A 17 -14.16 11.92 -21.63
N GLN A 18 -14.19 13.24 -21.83
CA GLN A 18 -15.38 13.95 -22.29
C GLN A 18 -15.66 13.69 -23.78
N ASP A 19 -14.61 13.47 -24.59
CA ASP A 19 -14.72 13.18 -26.02
C ASP A 19 -15.15 11.72 -26.30
N ASP A 20 -14.89 10.81 -25.36
CA ASP A 20 -15.29 9.40 -25.47
C ASP A 20 -16.79 9.18 -25.15
N PRO A 21 -17.61 8.72 -26.13
CA PRO A 21 -19.04 8.46 -25.90
C PRO A 21 -19.32 7.39 -24.85
N ALA A 22 -18.45 6.36 -24.72
CA ALA A 22 -18.62 5.31 -23.73
C ALA A 22 -18.43 5.85 -22.31
N TYR A 23 -17.40 6.67 -22.09
CA TYR A 23 -17.22 7.33 -20.79
C TYR A 23 -18.35 8.29 -20.48
N ARG A 24 -18.80 9.12 -21.43
CA ARG A 24 -19.97 10.00 -21.20
C ARG A 24 -21.20 9.22 -20.71
N ALA A 25 -21.50 8.08 -21.34
CA ALA A 25 -22.60 7.22 -20.91
C ALA A 25 -22.39 6.69 -19.48
N LEU A 26 -21.17 6.26 -19.13
CA LEU A 26 -20.84 5.81 -17.76
C LEU A 26 -20.95 6.94 -16.73
N PHE A 27 -20.53 8.16 -17.07
CA PHE A 27 -20.72 9.33 -16.20
C PHE A 27 -22.20 9.67 -16.03
N LYS A 28 -23.01 9.55 -17.09
CA LYS A 28 -24.46 9.74 -17.04
C LYS A 28 -25.13 8.74 -16.11
N GLU A 29 -24.72 7.48 -16.17
CA GLU A 29 -25.21 6.41 -15.28
C GLU A 29 -24.81 6.65 -13.82
N ALA A 30 -23.55 6.98 -13.56
CA ALA A 30 -23.02 7.13 -12.21
C ALA A 30 -23.42 8.44 -11.51
N PHE A 31 -23.56 9.54 -12.26
CA PHE A 31 -23.74 10.89 -11.71
C PHE A 31 -24.97 11.62 -12.23
N GLY A 32 -25.77 11.02 -13.12
CA GLY A 32 -26.94 11.65 -13.72
C GLY A 32 -26.63 12.68 -14.80
N THR A 33 -25.37 12.83 -15.22
CA THR A 33 -24.93 13.75 -16.28
C THR A 33 -23.75 13.21 -17.08
N GLU A 34 -23.68 13.51 -18.38
CA GLU A 34 -22.54 13.16 -19.26
C GLU A 34 -21.31 14.06 -19.03
N GLU A 35 -21.46 15.12 -18.23
CA GLU A 35 -20.39 16.06 -17.96
C GLU A 35 -19.28 15.41 -17.11
N VAL A 36 -18.07 15.41 -17.64
CA VAL A 36 -16.86 14.95 -16.97
C VAL A 36 -16.18 16.11 -16.27
N THR A 37 -15.88 15.95 -14.99
CA THR A 37 -15.14 16.93 -14.20
C THR A 37 -14.06 16.25 -13.36
N THR A 38 -13.03 17.01 -12.98
CA THR A 38 -11.97 16.52 -12.08
C THR A 38 -12.54 15.98 -10.76
N GLN A 39 -13.59 16.61 -10.23
CA GLN A 39 -14.27 16.14 -9.03
C GLN A 39 -14.94 14.77 -9.24
N ARG A 40 -15.65 14.57 -10.35
CA ARG A 40 -16.32 13.28 -10.64
C ARG A 40 -15.31 12.18 -10.92
N ILE A 41 -14.22 12.48 -11.65
CA ILE A 41 -13.09 11.56 -11.83
C ILE A 41 -12.50 11.16 -10.48
N GLY A 42 -12.21 12.13 -9.61
CA GLY A 42 -11.68 11.87 -8.27
C GLY A 42 -12.62 11.01 -7.42
N ARG A 43 -13.93 11.25 -7.49
CA ARG A 43 -14.94 10.42 -6.80
C ARG A 43 -14.98 9.00 -7.35
N SER A 44 -14.92 8.81 -8.67
CA SER A 44 -14.89 7.48 -9.29
C SER A 44 -13.66 6.69 -8.87
N LEU A 45 -12.47 7.32 -8.89
CA LEU A 45 -11.23 6.69 -8.43
C LEU A 45 -11.27 6.36 -6.93
N ALA A 46 -11.77 7.28 -6.10
CA ALA A 46 -11.93 7.05 -4.66
C ALA A 46 -12.87 5.87 -4.37
N GLN A 47 -13.99 5.77 -5.09
CA GLN A 47 -14.92 4.66 -4.94
C GLN A 47 -14.31 3.34 -5.41
N PHE A 48 -13.60 3.33 -6.54
CA PHE A 48 -12.90 2.15 -7.02
C PHE A 48 -11.88 1.65 -5.99
N MET A 49 -10.98 2.52 -5.51
CA MET A 49 -10.02 2.18 -4.45
C MET A 49 -10.71 1.71 -3.17
N GLY A 50 -11.87 2.28 -2.83
CA GLY A 50 -12.69 1.84 -1.69
C GLY A 50 -13.24 0.41 -1.81
N THR A 51 -13.31 -0.16 -3.02
CA THR A 51 -13.66 -1.57 -3.23
C THR A 51 -12.49 -2.53 -3.09
N MET A 52 -11.25 -2.03 -3.12
CA MET A 52 -10.03 -2.83 -3.06
C MET A 52 -9.68 -3.19 -1.59
N VAL A 53 -10.50 -4.04 -1.00
CA VAL A 53 -10.37 -4.42 0.41
C VAL A 53 -9.67 -5.78 0.54
N SER A 54 -8.55 -5.80 1.25
CA SER A 54 -7.83 -7.03 1.65
C SER A 54 -8.17 -7.38 3.10
N ASN A 55 -9.06 -8.36 3.28
CA ASN A 55 -9.62 -8.74 4.59
C ASN A 55 -9.84 -10.25 4.76
N ASN A 56 -9.22 -11.07 3.90
CA ASN A 56 -9.37 -12.51 3.88
C ASN A 56 -8.01 -13.24 3.94
N ALA A 57 -6.97 -12.56 4.43
CA ALA A 57 -5.70 -13.18 4.72
C ALA A 57 -5.83 -14.21 5.85
N LYS A 58 -4.82 -15.08 6.02
CA LYS A 58 -4.80 -16.08 7.11
C LYS A 58 -4.99 -15.43 8.49
N TYR A 59 -4.35 -14.28 8.72
CA TYR A 59 -4.55 -13.48 9.94
C TYR A 59 -6.01 -13.06 10.13
N ASP A 60 -6.69 -12.63 9.07
CA ASP A 60 -8.07 -12.16 9.20
C ASP A 60 -9.01 -13.30 9.61
N LYS A 61 -8.79 -14.49 9.04
CA LYS A 61 -9.51 -15.71 9.41
C LYS A 61 -9.20 -16.14 10.84
N HIS A 62 -7.93 -16.03 11.26
CA HIS A 62 -7.51 -16.30 12.63
C HIS A 62 -8.26 -15.43 13.64
N MET A 63 -8.31 -14.11 13.40
CA MET A 63 -9.01 -13.17 14.28
C MET A 63 -10.53 -13.43 14.35
N ARG A 64 -11.11 -14.02 13.31
CA ARG A 64 -12.54 -14.41 13.25
C ARG A 64 -12.80 -15.85 13.68
N ASN A 65 -11.79 -16.62 14.06
CA ASN A 65 -11.88 -18.06 14.34
C ASN A 65 -12.49 -18.87 13.18
N GLU A 66 -12.12 -18.53 11.94
CA GLU A 66 -12.58 -19.19 10.72
C GLU A 66 -11.61 -20.27 10.24
N ALA A 67 -12.14 -21.25 9.51
CA ALA A 67 -11.34 -22.31 8.90
C ALA A 67 -10.26 -21.75 7.96
N GLY A 68 -9.05 -22.28 8.08
CA GLY A 68 -7.86 -21.77 7.39
C GLY A 68 -7.18 -20.60 8.10
N GLY A 69 -7.66 -20.20 9.28
CA GLY A 69 -7.07 -19.23 10.20
C GLY A 69 -6.24 -19.86 11.33
N GLU A 70 -6.00 -21.17 11.30
CA GLU A 70 -5.28 -21.89 12.34
C GLU A 70 -3.80 -21.52 12.28
N PHE A 71 -3.34 -20.81 13.31
CA PHE A 71 -1.94 -20.44 13.44
C PHE A 71 -1.13 -21.65 13.94
N SER A 72 0.02 -21.85 13.32
CA SER A 72 1.09 -22.68 13.87
C SER A 72 1.68 -22.01 15.12
N ALA A 73 2.38 -22.79 15.95
CA ALA A 73 3.08 -22.24 17.12
C ALA A 73 4.09 -21.14 16.75
N LEU A 74 4.70 -21.22 15.56
CA LEU A 74 5.64 -20.21 15.08
C LEU A 74 4.93 -18.90 14.68
N GLU A 75 3.77 -18.98 14.02
CA GLU A 75 2.96 -17.81 13.67
C GLU A 75 2.39 -17.11 14.91
N GLU A 76 1.94 -17.89 15.91
CA GLU A 76 1.44 -17.37 17.19
C GLU A 76 2.55 -16.67 17.99
N SER A 77 3.73 -17.29 18.06
CA SER A 77 4.93 -16.67 18.63
C SER A 77 5.29 -15.38 17.88
N GLY A 78 5.23 -15.40 16.55
CA GLY A 78 5.46 -14.26 15.69
C GLY A 78 4.51 -13.09 15.96
N LEU A 79 3.21 -13.37 16.10
CA LEU A 79 2.20 -12.37 16.46
C LEU A 79 2.47 -11.77 17.84
N THR A 80 2.84 -12.59 18.82
CA THR A 80 3.18 -12.15 20.17
C THR A 80 4.39 -11.20 20.16
N ILE A 81 5.46 -11.58 19.46
CA ILE A 81 6.67 -10.76 19.33
C ILE A 81 6.35 -9.47 18.57
N PHE A 82 5.58 -9.55 17.49
CA PHE A 82 5.16 -8.41 16.69
C PHE A 82 4.36 -7.39 17.52
N ARG A 83 3.38 -7.85 18.31
CA ARG A 83 2.59 -6.99 19.20
C ARG A 83 3.46 -6.29 20.24
N SER A 84 4.49 -6.98 20.74
CA SER A 84 5.43 -6.44 21.73
C SER A 84 6.41 -5.42 21.14
N LYS A 85 6.94 -5.67 19.93
CA LYS A 85 8.08 -4.92 19.38
C LYS A 85 7.75 -3.98 18.22
N CYS A 86 6.67 -4.24 17.47
CA CYS A 86 6.40 -3.58 16.19
C CYS A 86 5.07 -2.79 16.18
N ALA A 87 4.09 -3.21 16.98
CA ALA A 87 2.72 -2.72 16.89
C ALA A 87 2.51 -1.26 17.33
N THR A 88 3.48 -0.64 18.02
CA THR A 88 3.42 0.79 18.35
C THR A 88 3.42 1.69 17.13
N CYS A 89 3.97 1.22 16.00
CA CYS A 89 3.90 1.89 14.70
C CYS A 89 2.97 1.12 13.74
N HIS A 90 3.05 -0.20 13.75
CA HIS A 90 2.31 -1.08 12.85
C HIS A 90 1.07 -1.68 13.52
N THR A 91 0.13 -0.81 13.91
CA THR A 91 -1.05 -1.19 14.68
C THR A 91 -2.07 -1.98 13.84
N GLU A 92 -2.63 -3.05 14.41
CA GLU A 92 -3.74 -3.82 13.85
C GLU A 92 -4.98 -2.93 13.60
N PRO A 93 -5.85 -3.24 12.61
CA PRO A 93 -5.81 -4.38 11.70
C PRO A 93 -5.11 -4.09 10.35
N LEU A 94 -4.74 -2.84 10.08
CA LEU A 94 -4.06 -2.45 8.83
C LEU A 94 -2.54 -2.50 8.96
N PHE A 95 -2.03 -2.79 10.15
CA PHE A 95 -0.61 -2.85 10.49
C PHE A 95 0.09 -1.53 10.16
N SER A 96 -0.57 -0.43 10.51
CA SER A 96 -0.13 0.94 10.34
C SER A 96 -0.98 1.84 11.22
N ASP A 97 -0.34 2.76 11.93
CA ASP A 97 -0.99 3.87 12.64
C ASP A 97 -1.19 5.11 11.75
N PHE A 98 -0.79 5.04 10.47
CA PHE A 98 -0.79 6.13 9.49
C PHE A 98 0.00 7.40 9.88
N SER A 99 0.79 7.32 10.94
CA SER A 99 1.67 8.40 11.38
C SER A 99 2.85 8.57 10.42
N PHE A 100 3.64 9.62 10.64
CA PHE A 100 4.86 9.89 9.89
C PHE A 100 6.06 9.74 10.81
N ARG A 101 6.98 8.84 10.46
CA ARG A 101 8.12 8.45 11.30
C ARG A 101 9.41 8.39 10.49
N ASN A 102 10.52 8.68 11.16
CA ASN A 102 11.85 8.47 10.62
C ASN A 102 12.37 7.17 11.23
N ASN A 103 12.55 6.15 10.40
CA ASN A 103 13.00 4.84 10.85
C ASN A 103 14.53 4.68 10.85
N GLY A 104 15.28 5.78 10.68
CA GLY A 104 16.74 5.80 10.73
C GLY A 104 17.41 5.19 9.51
N LEU A 105 16.77 5.18 8.33
CA LEU A 105 17.47 4.83 7.10
C LEU A 105 18.60 5.81 6.82
N ALA A 106 19.72 5.32 6.27
CA ALA A 106 20.78 6.19 5.77
C ALA A 106 20.22 7.17 4.73
N LEU A 107 20.54 8.45 4.87
CA LEU A 107 20.15 9.45 3.89
C LEU A 107 21.01 9.28 2.64
N VAL A 108 20.37 8.98 1.52
CA VAL A 108 21.03 8.76 0.23
C VAL A 108 20.53 9.81 -0.77
N ASN A 109 21.41 10.19 -1.69
CA ASN A 109 21.05 11.05 -2.80
C ASN A 109 20.25 10.26 -3.83
N ASN A 110 19.15 10.84 -4.31
CA ASN A 110 18.43 10.34 -5.47
C ASN A 110 19.24 10.57 -6.77
N THR A 111 18.68 10.18 -7.91
CA THR A 111 19.31 10.32 -9.23
C THR A 111 19.60 11.77 -9.63
N GLN A 112 19.00 12.75 -8.96
CA GLN A 112 19.25 14.18 -9.13
C GLN A 112 20.23 14.76 -8.08
N GLY A 113 20.87 13.92 -7.26
CA GLY A 113 21.81 14.37 -6.24
C GLY A 113 21.14 14.98 -5.00
N MET A 114 19.83 14.80 -4.82
CA MET A 114 19.06 15.38 -3.71
C MET A 114 18.65 14.32 -2.69
N ILE A 115 18.65 14.69 -1.41
CA ILE A 115 18.10 13.85 -0.34
C ILE A 115 16.58 14.04 -0.29
N ASP A 116 15.83 12.94 -0.21
CA ASP A 116 14.38 13.02 0.01
C ASP A 116 14.08 13.49 1.44
N SER A 117 13.52 14.70 1.58
CA SER A 117 13.11 15.25 2.86
C SER A 117 11.81 14.66 3.43
N GLY A 118 11.16 13.73 2.71
CA GLY A 118 9.93 13.08 3.14
C GLY A 118 8.80 14.08 3.37
N ARG A 119 8.15 14.00 4.54
CA ARG A 119 7.10 14.94 4.95
C ARG A 119 7.56 16.40 4.95
N GLY A 120 8.86 16.66 5.11
CA GLY A 120 9.43 18.02 5.03
C GLY A 120 9.13 18.75 3.72
N LYS A 121 8.87 18.03 2.61
CA LYS A 121 8.42 18.64 1.34
C LYS A 121 7.05 19.32 1.46
N ILE A 122 6.18 18.80 2.33
CA ILE A 122 4.81 19.29 2.54
C ILE A 122 4.76 20.30 3.69
N THR A 123 5.61 20.15 4.70
CA THR A 123 5.68 21.02 5.88
C THR A 123 7.08 21.62 6.06
N PRO A 124 7.56 22.45 5.12
CA PRO A 124 8.96 22.91 5.10
C PRO A 124 9.35 23.80 6.29
N PHE A 125 8.37 24.40 6.96
CA PHE A 125 8.59 25.25 8.14
C PHE A 125 8.67 24.47 9.46
N ASP A 126 8.37 23.16 9.44
CA ASP A 126 8.51 22.27 10.58
C ASP A 126 9.74 21.38 10.39
N ALA A 127 10.87 21.81 10.98
CA ALA A 127 12.13 21.08 10.90
C ALA A 127 12.01 19.64 11.45
N SER A 128 11.08 19.37 12.38
CA SER A 128 10.87 18.04 12.97
C SER A 128 10.20 17.06 12.01
N SER A 129 9.63 17.55 10.90
CA SER A 129 8.95 16.73 9.88
C SER A 129 9.92 16.13 8.85
N PHE A 130 11.16 16.62 8.78
CA PHE A 130 12.13 16.16 7.79
C PHE A 130 12.50 14.68 8.01
N TYR A 131 12.61 13.96 6.88
CA TYR A 131 12.96 12.54 6.78
C TYR A 131 11.93 11.58 7.40
N LYS A 132 10.75 12.10 7.75
CA LYS A 132 9.62 11.27 8.19
C LYS A 132 8.79 10.83 6.99
N PHE A 133 8.47 9.54 6.95
CA PHE A 133 7.62 8.93 5.93
C PHE A 133 6.41 8.29 6.60
N LYS A 134 5.29 8.21 5.87
CA LYS A 134 4.08 7.57 6.36
C LYS A 134 4.38 6.10 6.68
N VAL A 135 4.01 5.64 7.86
CA VAL A 135 4.11 4.22 8.21
C VAL A 135 3.25 3.41 7.22
N PRO A 136 3.83 2.51 6.41
CA PRO A 136 3.06 1.74 5.44
C PRO A 136 2.25 0.64 6.15
N SER A 137 1.16 0.20 5.52
CA SER A 137 0.50 -1.05 5.90
C SER A 137 1.44 -2.22 5.62
N LEU A 138 1.42 -3.23 6.48
CA LEU A 138 2.18 -4.48 6.29
C LEU A 138 1.34 -5.60 5.64
N ARG A 139 0.14 -5.29 5.15
CA ARG A 139 -0.65 -6.25 4.37
C ARG A 139 0.02 -6.49 3.02
N ASN A 140 -0.03 -7.73 2.55
CA ASN A 140 0.42 -8.12 1.21
C ASN A 140 1.91 -7.88 0.91
N LEU A 141 2.78 -7.81 1.93
CA LEU A 141 4.22 -7.55 1.77
C LEU A 141 4.93 -8.48 0.78
N LYS A 142 4.48 -9.74 0.67
CA LYS A 142 5.05 -10.73 -0.26
C LYS A 142 5.01 -10.25 -1.72
N TYR A 143 4.10 -9.35 -2.07
CA TYR A 143 3.84 -8.89 -3.42
C TYR A 143 4.38 -7.47 -3.71
N THR A 144 4.92 -6.78 -2.71
CA THR A 144 5.24 -5.34 -2.80
C THR A 144 6.71 -5.05 -2.57
N LYS A 145 7.59 -6.01 -2.85
CA LYS A 145 9.04 -5.76 -2.88
C LYS A 145 9.40 -4.86 -4.08
N PRO A 146 10.48 -4.05 -3.98
CA PRO A 146 11.36 -3.88 -2.82
C PRO A 146 10.75 -3.00 -1.71
N PHE A 147 11.36 -3.02 -0.54
CA PHE A 147 10.88 -2.36 0.68
C PHE A 147 11.55 -1.01 0.95
N MET A 148 10.95 -0.25 1.88
CA MET A 148 11.25 1.14 2.22
C MET A 148 10.78 2.14 1.16
N HIS A 149 10.86 3.43 1.46
CA HIS A 149 10.37 4.49 0.57
C HIS A 149 11.21 4.64 -0.71
N ASP A 150 12.45 4.13 -0.70
CA ASP A 150 13.39 4.20 -1.81
C ASP A 150 13.74 2.82 -2.39
N GLY A 151 13.06 1.76 -1.94
CA GLY A 151 13.20 0.41 -2.50
C GLY A 151 14.59 -0.22 -2.27
N ARG A 152 15.38 0.24 -1.30
CA ARG A 152 16.76 -0.24 -1.12
C ARG A 152 16.88 -1.69 -0.62
N PHE A 153 15.82 -2.24 -0.03
CA PHE A 153 15.83 -3.60 0.52
C PHE A 153 14.98 -4.54 -0.32
N THR A 154 15.57 -5.61 -0.83
CA THR A 154 14.89 -6.60 -1.68
C THR A 154 14.28 -7.75 -0.88
N ASP A 155 14.68 -7.89 0.40
CA ASP A 155 14.24 -8.96 1.30
C ASP A 155 13.83 -8.42 2.67
N ILE A 156 12.88 -9.11 3.31
CA ILE A 156 12.39 -8.77 4.66
C ILE A 156 13.49 -8.99 5.72
N ASP A 157 14.43 -9.89 5.49
CA ASP A 157 15.58 -10.08 6.39
C ASP A 157 16.44 -8.81 6.46
N GLN A 158 16.60 -8.08 5.37
CA GLN A 158 17.31 -6.78 5.36
C GLN A 158 16.54 -5.72 6.15
N VAL A 159 15.20 -5.74 6.08
CA VAL A 159 14.33 -4.86 6.86
C VAL A 159 14.48 -5.15 8.35
N LEU A 160 14.44 -6.42 8.75
CA LEU A 160 14.59 -6.81 10.16
C LEU A 160 16.01 -6.53 10.68
N GLU A 161 17.03 -6.70 9.83
CA GLU A 161 18.41 -6.31 10.19
C GLU A 161 18.55 -4.80 10.36
N HIS A 162 17.91 -4.00 9.51
CA HIS A 162 17.88 -2.54 9.65
C HIS A 162 17.35 -2.13 11.02
N TYR A 163 16.21 -2.68 11.45
CA TYR A 163 15.67 -2.37 12.77
C TYR A 163 16.52 -2.94 13.93
N ALA A 164 17.19 -4.07 13.71
CA ALA A 164 18.02 -4.69 14.74
C ALA A 164 19.32 -3.91 15.00
N THR A 165 20.04 -3.54 13.94
CA THR A 165 21.40 -2.99 14.05
C THR A 165 21.69 -1.83 13.08
N GLY A 166 20.89 -1.65 12.03
CA GLY A 166 21.13 -0.68 10.96
C GLY A 166 20.51 0.72 11.15
N VAL A 167 19.89 1.00 12.29
CA VAL A 167 19.27 2.31 12.55
C VAL A 167 20.33 3.40 12.68
N HIS A 168 20.29 4.38 11.76
CA HIS A 168 21.13 5.57 11.81
C HIS A 168 20.52 6.63 12.74
N GLN A 169 21.36 7.14 13.65
CA GLN A 169 20.98 8.23 14.54
C GLN A 169 20.89 9.54 13.75
N THR A 170 19.74 10.20 13.83
CA THR A 170 19.49 11.51 13.22
C THR A 170 18.68 12.36 14.20
N PRO A 171 18.73 13.71 14.12
CA PRO A 171 18.00 14.57 15.05
C PRO A 171 16.49 14.33 15.12
N ASN A 172 15.90 13.83 14.02
CA ASN A 172 14.47 13.57 13.89
C ASN A 172 14.11 12.07 13.94
N LEU A 173 15.03 11.20 14.37
CA LEU A 173 14.79 9.77 14.51
C LEU A 173 13.59 9.52 15.44
N ASP A 174 12.77 8.51 15.12
CA ASP A 174 11.71 8.09 16.05
C ASP A 174 12.32 7.65 17.39
N PRO A 175 11.91 8.23 18.53
CA PRO A 175 12.48 7.89 19.84
C PRO A 175 12.40 6.40 20.21
N GLN A 176 11.46 5.65 19.63
CA GLN A 176 11.35 4.21 19.87
C GLN A 176 12.49 3.40 19.23
N LEU A 177 13.22 4.00 18.30
CA LEU A 177 14.29 3.35 17.54
C LEU A 177 15.69 3.81 17.96
N THR A 178 15.81 4.69 18.97
CA THR A 178 17.13 5.19 19.43
C THR A 178 18.10 4.06 19.76
N ASN A 179 17.62 2.93 20.29
CA ASN A 179 18.43 1.76 20.63
C ASN A 179 18.27 0.60 19.64
N GLY A 180 17.64 0.83 18.48
CA GLY A 180 17.15 -0.23 17.60
C GLY A 180 16.08 -1.11 18.29
N ILE A 181 15.79 -2.24 17.67
CA ILE A 181 14.88 -3.27 18.18
C ILE A 181 15.67 -4.55 18.33
N ALA A 182 15.94 -4.99 19.56
CA ALA A 182 16.67 -6.24 19.78
C ALA A 182 15.89 -7.42 19.19
N LEU A 183 16.47 -8.12 18.23
CA LEU A 183 15.86 -9.27 17.54
C LEU A 183 16.85 -10.44 17.48
N THR A 184 16.47 -11.57 18.08
CA THR A 184 17.20 -12.83 17.91
C THR A 184 16.93 -13.44 16.52
N ALA A 185 17.71 -14.43 16.10
CA ALA A 185 17.41 -15.18 14.87
C ALA A 185 16.01 -15.82 14.92
N SER A 186 15.64 -16.39 16.07
CA SER A 186 14.31 -16.98 16.28
C SER A 186 13.20 -15.93 16.24
N ASP A 187 13.43 -14.73 16.79
CA ASP A 187 12.46 -13.62 16.69
C ASP A 187 12.20 -13.26 15.22
N LYS A 188 13.28 -13.16 14.42
CA LYS A 188 13.17 -12.82 12.99
C LYS A 188 12.38 -13.89 12.24
N GLU A 189 12.65 -15.17 12.48
CA GLU A 189 11.90 -16.28 11.87
C GLU A 189 10.41 -16.26 12.25
N ALA A 190 10.10 -16.08 13.52
CA ALA A 190 8.73 -16.00 14.01
C ALA A 190 7.99 -14.80 13.42
N ILE A 191 8.61 -13.61 13.41
CA ILE A 191 8.04 -12.41 12.79
C ILE A 191 7.78 -12.65 11.30
N LYS A 192 8.72 -13.24 10.56
CA LYS A 192 8.51 -13.57 9.13
C LYS A 192 7.34 -14.53 8.93
N ALA A 193 7.22 -15.56 9.76
CA ALA A 193 6.09 -16.48 9.72
C ALA A 193 4.77 -15.73 9.93
N PHE A 194 4.72 -14.85 10.94
CA PHE A 194 3.55 -14.01 11.18
C PHE A 194 3.25 -13.04 10.01
N LEU A 195 4.23 -12.30 9.50
CA LEU A 195 4.03 -11.37 8.38
C LEU A 195 3.51 -12.09 7.12
N ASN A 196 3.88 -13.36 6.93
CA ASN A 196 3.34 -14.17 5.83
C ASN A 196 1.83 -14.43 5.96
N THR A 197 1.28 -14.42 7.17
CA THR A 197 -0.17 -14.56 7.41
C THR A 197 -0.97 -13.33 6.96
N LEU A 198 -0.30 -12.20 6.68
CA LEU A 198 -0.91 -10.93 6.26
C LEU A 198 -1.09 -10.81 4.74
N ASN A 199 -0.76 -11.87 4.00
CA ASN A 199 -0.93 -11.91 2.55
C ASN A 199 -2.31 -12.50 2.19
N ASP A 200 -3.11 -11.70 1.50
CA ASP A 200 -4.43 -12.07 1.01
C ASP A 200 -4.34 -12.47 -0.46
N GLU A 201 -4.11 -13.76 -0.70
CA GLU A 201 -4.03 -14.26 -2.08
C GLU A 201 -5.35 -14.08 -2.85
N THR A 202 -6.49 -14.06 -2.14
CA THR A 202 -7.80 -13.91 -2.78
C THR A 202 -7.98 -12.50 -3.32
N PHE A 203 -7.53 -11.50 -2.56
CA PHE A 203 -7.51 -10.11 -3.01
C PHE A 203 -6.55 -9.89 -4.18
N VAL A 204 -5.31 -10.37 -4.09
CA VAL A 204 -4.29 -10.13 -5.12
C VAL A 204 -4.63 -10.84 -6.44
N LYS A 205 -5.32 -11.98 -6.38
CA LYS A 205 -5.77 -12.74 -7.56
C LYS A 205 -7.19 -12.39 -8.00
N ASP A 206 -7.82 -11.37 -7.39
CA ASP A 206 -9.18 -11.00 -7.73
C ASP A 206 -9.23 -10.44 -9.15
N ILE A 207 -9.95 -11.15 -10.03
CA ILE A 207 -10.15 -10.74 -11.43
C ILE A 207 -10.74 -9.33 -11.53
N ARG A 208 -11.45 -8.90 -10.47
CA ARG A 208 -11.76 -7.55 -9.95
C ARG A 208 -10.83 -6.43 -10.38
N PHE A 209 -9.56 -6.69 -10.21
CA PHE A 209 -8.51 -5.68 -10.10
C PHE A 209 -7.30 -5.99 -10.98
N GLN A 210 -7.41 -7.02 -11.83
CA GLN A 210 -6.37 -7.35 -12.80
C GLN A 210 -6.54 -6.50 -14.06
N GLU A 211 -5.42 -6.16 -14.68
CA GLU A 211 -5.42 -5.67 -16.06
C GLU A 211 -6.07 -6.73 -16.95
N LEU A 212 -7.07 -6.31 -17.73
CA LEU A 212 -7.72 -7.19 -18.69
C LEU A 212 -6.80 -7.31 -19.90
N SER A 213 -6.41 -8.53 -20.26
CA SER A 213 -5.88 -8.78 -21.60
C SER A 213 -7.00 -8.64 -22.63
N ASP A 214 -6.69 -8.22 -23.84
CA ASP A 214 -7.67 -8.02 -24.94
C ASP A 214 -8.56 -9.25 -25.19
N ALA A 215 -8.05 -10.46 -24.91
CA ALA A 215 -8.80 -11.71 -25.02
C ALA A 215 -9.87 -11.92 -23.92
N LEU A 216 -9.67 -11.35 -22.73
CA LEU A 216 -10.62 -11.40 -21.62
C LEU A 216 -11.74 -10.36 -21.76
N ILE A 217 -11.45 -9.23 -22.44
CA ILE A 217 -12.44 -8.19 -22.76
C ILE A 217 -13.59 -8.79 -23.60
N HIS A 218 -13.28 -9.60 -24.62
CA HIS A 218 -14.29 -10.23 -25.48
C HIS A 218 -15.24 -11.20 -24.75
N ASN A 219 -14.72 -11.98 -23.78
CA ASN A 219 -15.50 -12.98 -23.05
C ASN A 219 -16.31 -12.39 -21.88
N ILE A 220 -15.90 -11.25 -21.32
CA ILE A 220 -16.64 -10.56 -20.25
C ILE A 220 -17.78 -9.71 -20.84
N VAL A 221 -17.58 -9.08 -22.01
CA VAL A 221 -18.63 -8.32 -22.71
C VAL A 221 -19.84 -9.21 -23.03
N THR A 222 -19.63 -10.49 -23.32
CA THR A 222 -20.71 -11.47 -23.56
C THR A 222 -21.50 -11.82 -22.29
N PHE A 223 -20.92 -11.73 -21.09
CA PHE A 223 -21.63 -11.92 -19.81
C PHE A 223 -22.27 -10.63 -19.25
N LYS A 224 -21.77 -9.45 -19.66
CA LYS A 224 -22.17 -8.12 -19.12
C LYS A 224 -23.55 -7.64 -19.59
N THR A 225 -24.22 -8.33 -20.51
CA THR A 225 -25.64 -8.08 -20.86
C THR A 225 -26.61 -8.38 -19.71
N SER A 226 -26.13 -8.89 -18.55
CA SER A 226 -26.95 -9.27 -17.38
C SER A 226 -26.73 -8.47 -16.08
N GLY A 227 -26.13 -7.27 -16.13
CA GLY A 227 -26.39 -6.25 -15.09
C GLY A 227 -25.45 -6.20 -13.87
N ARG A 228 -24.16 -5.96 -14.08
CA ARG A 228 -23.28 -5.38 -13.03
C ARG A 228 -22.31 -4.35 -13.62
N LEU A 229 -22.38 -3.13 -13.08
CA LEU A 229 -21.45 -2.03 -13.32
C LEU A 229 -20.02 -2.45 -12.96
N ARG A 230 -19.11 -2.30 -13.92
CA ARG A 230 -17.67 -2.40 -13.69
C ARG A 230 -16.97 -1.35 -14.54
N LEU A 231 -16.29 -0.42 -13.86
CA LEU A 231 -15.43 0.60 -14.47
C LEU A 231 -14.24 -0.13 -15.10
N GLU A 232 -14.14 -0.08 -16.43
CA GLU A 232 -12.95 -0.49 -17.15
C GLU A 232 -11.94 0.66 -17.00
N VAL A 233 -10.90 0.43 -16.20
CA VAL A 233 -9.77 1.34 -16.11
C VAL A 233 -8.84 0.94 -17.25
N LEU A 234 -9.11 1.46 -18.44
CA LEU A 234 -8.13 1.55 -19.52
C LEU A 234 -7.46 2.92 -19.39
N PHE A 235 -6.22 2.93 -18.90
CA PHE A 235 -5.29 4.05 -19.03
C PHE A 235 -4.01 3.54 -19.67
#